data_AF-A0A6J0G7U4-F1
#
_entry.id   AF-A0A6J0G7U4-F1
#
_cell.length_a   1.000
_cell.length_b   1.000
_cell.length_c   1.000
_cell.angle_alpha   90.00
_cell.angle_beta   90.00
_cell.angle_gamma   90.00
#
_symmetry.space_group_name_H-M   'P 1'
#
loop_
_entity.id
_entity.type
_entity.pdbx_description
1 polymer ?
#
loop_
_entity_poly.entity_id
_entity_poly.type
_entity_poly.pdbx_seq_one_letter_code
_entity_poly.pdbx_strand_id
1 'polypeptide(L)'
;MVNSALALQVLLLVILLGTTCLCASQVSLWVHEMQDKDDDFEYYDSTEQEQDPSLQHHSWEQVSFIETSIGDFYTMPDPCLSDPCKNGGRCASSGRDFSCACPKPYGGTTCEKVEDMCLDMNCRVGDCLVLLSPPYFRCSCKPPYKGSFCQRSSKQCSPNPCKNGGTCIRNRKRSKFTCECPEPFRGRFCEIGPDDCYEEDSSNYRGRVNQAVDGRTCLNWNSHHLLDFPFNAFMENADFYGIGDHNFCRNPDEDEKPWCYVRKNKEVDWEFCDVSPCSDVEPTDPPESHEIFETCGQPEVRGTLKRIYGGSKATAGKHPWMASVQTKTPDGSEHFCGGVLIKSCWVLTAGHCFENGKGNIQVALGKQNLKKKEHHEQRFDVEKIIVHDKYSDRGGIPYNDIALLKLKPVDGYCAVETKYVKTACLPNFFFPTGTDCFISGWGETETGESSDQLLDARVKLISQRKCNERELHNNSLDESMFCAGKLRKPGIDSCQGDSGGPLTCAENSSHYVYGLVSWGDGCGLKNKPGVYTQVTTFLSWIKSTIQAESRLRH
;
A
#
# COMPACT_ATOMS: atom_id res chain seq x y z
N MET A 1 -74.55 -24.16 -1.91
CA MET A 1 -75.20 -25.03 -0.91
C MET A 1 -74.13 -25.51 0.06
N VAL A 2 -74.32 -25.18 1.35
CA VAL A 2 -74.00 -25.96 2.58
C VAL A 2 -72.52 -26.36 2.78
N ASN A 3 -71.72 -25.67 3.61
CA ASN A 3 -71.63 -25.66 5.10
C ASN A 3 -70.81 -26.81 5.73
N SER A 4 -70.19 -26.45 6.86
CA SER A 4 -69.73 -27.28 8.02
C SER A 4 -68.36 -27.95 7.85
N ALA A 5 -67.29 -27.71 8.62
CA ALA A 5 -67.05 -27.25 9.99
C ALA A 5 -67.45 -28.22 11.12
N LEU A 6 -66.52 -28.34 12.09
CA LEU A 6 -66.58 -28.88 13.45
C LEU A 6 -66.53 -30.43 13.61
N ALA A 7 -65.62 -31.06 14.37
CA ALA A 7 -64.94 -30.82 15.66
C ALA A 7 -65.50 -31.72 16.79
N LEU A 8 -64.79 -31.71 17.93
CA LEU A 8 -65.13 -32.19 19.28
C LEU A 8 -64.77 -33.67 19.59
N GLN A 9 -64.29 -34.05 20.78
CA GLN A 9 -64.10 -33.37 22.09
C GLN A 9 -63.24 -34.29 23.01
N VAL A 10 -62.25 -33.80 23.78
CA VAL A 10 -62.31 -33.26 25.18
C VAL A 10 -62.17 -34.34 26.27
N LEU A 11 -61.32 -34.15 27.29
CA LEU A 11 -61.63 -33.66 28.65
C LEU A 11 -60.31 -33.64 29.46
N LEU A 12 -60.03 -32.85 30.52
CA LEU A 12 -60.66 -31.68 31.17
C LEU A 12 -59.64 -31.09 32.20
N LEU A 13 -59.92 -29.86 32.65
CA LEU A 13 -59.21 -28.94 33.57
C LEU A 13 -58.92 -29.41 35.03
N VAL A 14 -57.77 -28.93 35.54
CA VAL A 14 -57.50 -28.10 36.76
C VAL A 14 -58.15 -28.44 38.11
N ILE A 15 -57.31 -28.61 39.16
CA ILE A 15 -57.51 -28.05 40.52
C ILE A 15 -56.15 -27.63 41.14
N LEU A 16 -56.10 -26.40 41.66
CA LEU A 16 -55.06 -25.77 42.50
C LEU A 16 -55.25 -26.14 43.98
N LEU A 17 -54.17 -26.43 44.72
CA LEU A 17 -53.92 -26.16 46.16
C LEU A 17 -52.40 -26.41 46.35
N GLY A 18 -51.57 -25.56 46.95
CA GLY A 18 -51.65 -25.01 48.30
C GLY A 18 -50.39 -25.42 49.05
N THR A 19 -49.54 -24.43 49.34
CA THR A 19 -48.39 -24.39 50.26
C THR A 19 -48.22 -25.51 51.31
N THR A 20 -47.03 -26.14 51.38
CA THR A 20 -46.32 -26.46 52.64
C THR A 20 -44.81 -26.64 52.41
N CYS A 21 -44.05 -26.03 53.32
CA CYS A 21 -42.61 -26.08 53.50
C CYS A 21 -42.17 -27.40 54.15
N LEU A 22 -40.99 -27.93 53.79
CA LEU A 22 -39.97 -28.47 54.71
C LEU A 22 -38.65 -28.77 53.97
N CYS A 23 -37.58 -28.20 54.53
CA CYS A 23 -36.12 -28.32 54.33
C CYS A 23 -35.57 -29.66 53.79
N ALA A 24 -34.35 -29.81 53.26
CA ALA A 24 -33.16 -29.01 52.95
C ALA A 24 -32.32 -29.92 51.99
N SER A 25 -31.47 -29.45 51.08
CA SER A 25 -30.20 -28.78 51.37
C SER A 25 -29.63 -28.06 50.12
N GLN A 26 -29.27 -26.79 50.33
CA GLN A 26 -28.10 -26.01 49.85
C GLN A 26 -27.71 -26.17 48.37
N VAL A 27 -27.63 -25.10 47.57
CA VAL A 27 -26.84 -23.88 47.76
C VAL A 27 -27.52 -22.73 47.00
N SER A 28 -27.54 -21.51 47.54
CA SER A 28 -27.89 -20.30 46.78
C SER A 28 -27.12 -19.06 47.25
N LEU A 29 -26.74 -18.29 46.24
CA LEU A 29 -26.62 -16.83 46.07
C LEU A 29 -27.20 -15.92 47.20
N TRP A 30 -26.84 -14.64 47.46
CA TRP A 30 -26.01 -13.55 46.86
C TRP A 30 -26.08 -12.30 47.81
N VAL A 31 -25.24 -11.26 47.54
CA VAL A 31 -25.31 -9.80 47.89
C VAL A 31 -25.17 -9.33 49.37
N HIS A 32 -24.15 -8.51 49.68
CA HIS A 32 -24.30 -7.06 49.97
C HIS A 32 -22.98 -6.30 50.16
N GLU A 33 -23.12 -5.00 49.98
CA GLU A 33 -22.19 -3.89 49.78
C GLU A 33 -21.62 -3.31 51.10
N MET A 34 -20.60 -2.45 50.98
CA MET A 34 -20.03 -1.45 51.92
C MET A 34 -18.80 -1.81 52.80
N GLN A 35 -17.64 -1.24 52.38
CA GLN A 35 -16.91 -0.11 53.00
C GLN A 35 -15.89 -0.31 54.16
N ASP A 36 -14.68 0.26 53.91
CA ASP A 36 -13.59 0.81 54.75
C ASP A 36 -13.15 0.14 56.08
N LYS A 37 -11.85 -0.23 56.18
CA LYS A 37 -10.81 0.43 57.02
C LYS A 37 -9.52 -0.40 57.23
N ASP A 38 -8.40 0.27 56.96
CA ASP A 38 -7.11 0.45 57.67
C ASP A 38 -6.53 -0.62 58.63
N ASP A 39 -5.20 -0.85 58.47
CA ASP A 39 -4.10 -0.85 59.48
C ASP A 39 -2.84 -1.48 58.83
N ASP A 40 -1.81 -0.71 58.44
CA ASP A 40 -0.63 -0.21 59.19
C ASP A 40 0.48 -1.25 59.48
N PHE A 41 1.69 -1.03 58.92
CA PHE A 41 3.04 -1.19 59.54
C PHE A 41 4.14 -1.00 58.47
N GLU A 42 4.81 0.14 58.34
CA GLU A 42 5.88 0.76 59.14
C GLU A 42 7.29 0.57 58.55
N TYR A 43 8.02 1.68 58.66
CA TYR A 43 9.25 2.09 58.02
C TYR A 43 10.38 2.04 59.06
N TYR A 44 11.56 1.55 58.70
CA TYR A 44 12.76 1.81 59.49
C TYR A 44 13.89 2.41 58.65
N ASP A 45 14.21 3.62 59.08
CA ASP A 45 15.33 4.49 58.83
C ASP A 45 16.63 3.96 59.49
N SER A 46 17.78 4.28 58.91
CA SER A 46 19.03 4.45 59.66
C SER A 46 20.00 5.34 58.89
N THR A 47 20.20 6.52 59.45
CA THR A 47 21.09 7.61 59.03
C THR A 47 22.55 7.43 59.45
N GLU A 48 23.43 7.90 58.56
CA GLU A 48 24.68 8.68 58.74
C GLU A 48 25.88 8.17 59.57
N GLN A 49 27.08 8.17 58.93
CA GLN A 49 28.29 8.77 59.49
C GLN A 49 29.38 9.12 58.42
N GLU A 50 29.52 10.45 58.21
CA GLU A 50 30.67 11.36 57.99
C GLU A 50 31.98 11.03 57.20
N GLN A 51 32.32 12.00 56.31
CA GLN A 51 33.62 12.64 55.97
C GLN A 51 34.76 11.80 55.34
N ASP A 52 35.56 12.21 54.35
CA ASP A 52 36.09 13.52 53.88
C ASP A 52 36.62 13.38 52.41
N PRO A 53 36.83 14.47 51.61
CA PRO A 53 37.10 14.45 50.18
C PRO A 53 38.59 14.69 49.82
N SER A 54 39.03 14.13 48.69
CA SER A 54 40.24 14.58 47.95
C SER A 54 40.18 14.03 46.51
N LEU A 55 40.07 14.89 45.48
CA LEU A 55 41.15 15.32 44.56
C LEU A 55 41.84 14.10 43.89
N GLN A 56 41.80 13.84 42.58
CA GLN A 56 42.09 14.72 41.43
C GLN A 56 41.77 14.02 40.09
N HIS A 57 41.67 14.84 39.04
CA HIS A 57 41.74 14.53 37.60
C HIS A 57 42.77 13.47 37.21
N HIS A 58 42.47 12.67 36.17
CA HIS A 58 43.28 12.49 34.91
C HIS A 58 42.79 11.23 34.16
N SER A 59 42.09 11.43 33.04
CA SER A 59 42.55 11.22 31.66
C SER A 59 42.77 9.76 31.23
N TRP A 60 42.06 9.39 30.17
CA TRP A 60 42.26 8.19 29.38
C TRP A 60 43.69 8.11 28.85
N GLU A 61 44.38 7.02 29.18
CA GLU A 61 45.18 6.17 28.29
C GLU A 61 46.10 5.30 29.15
N GLN A 62 45.92 3.98 29.10
CA GLN A 62 46.97 2.97 28.92
C GLN A 62 46.50 1.59 29.40
N VAL A 63 46.60 0.65 28.47
CA VAL A 63 46.30 -0.77 28.63
C VAL A 63 47.51 -1.45 29.29
N SER A 64 47.30 -2.27 30.34
CA SER A 64 48.04 -3.54 30.51
C SER A 64 47.51 -4.40 31.66
N PHE A 65 47.14 -5.64 31.30
CA PHE A 65 47.30 -6.90 32.04
C PHE A 65 47.12 -6.93 33.57
N ILE A 66 45.98 -7.46 34.02
CA ILE A 66 45.93 -8.45 35.11
C ILE A 66 44.99 -9.59 34.68
N GLU A 67 45.56 -10.75 34.35
CA GLU A 67 44.88 -12.04 34.45
C GLU A 67 44.70 -12.37 35.93
N THR A 68 43.46 -12.47 36.40
CA THR A 68 43.14 -13.36 37.52
C THR A 68 41.69 -13.86 37.41
N SER A 69 41.55 -15.03 36.79
CA SER A 69 40.59 -16.10 37.08
C SER A 69 39.24 -15.73 37.75
N ILE A 70 38.23 -15.47 36.92
CA ILE A 70 36.84 -15.86 37.20
C ILE A 70 36.40 -16.71 36.01
N GLY A 71 35.98 -17.94 36.27
CA GLY A 71 35.84 -18.99 35.28
C GLY A 71 35.04 -18.61 34.04
N ASP A 72 35.61 -18.93 32.88
CA ASP A 72 34.94 -19.10 31.60
C ASP A 72 33.82 -20.13 31.74
N PHE A 73 32.64 -19.68 32.19
CA PHE A 73 31.40 -20.36 31.88
C PHE A 73 31.06 -19.94 30.45
N TYR A 74 31.46 -20.76 29.47
CA TYR A 74 31.01 -20.66 28.09
C TYR A 74 29.47 -20.70 28.06
N THR A 75 28.81 -19.55 28.16
CA THR A 75 27.41 -19.42 27.76
C THR A 75 27.41 -19.61 26.26
N MET A 76 27.08 -20.83 25.80
CA MET A 76 26.94 -21.08 24.37
C MET A 76 25.95 -20.06 23.81
N PRO A 77 26.32 -19.33 22.74
CA PRO A 77 25.45 -18.29 22.19
C PRO A 77 24.14 -18.92 21.75
N ASP A 78 23.02 -18.32 22.16
CA ASP A 78 21.69 -18.83 21.85
C ASP A 78 21.47 -18.80 20.32
N PRO A 79 21.30 -19.94 19.64
CA PRO A 79 21.13 -20.00 18.18
C PRO A 79 19.88 -19.25 17.70
N CYS A 80 18.90 -19.01 18.58
CA CYS A 80 17.70 -18.24 18.26
C CYS A 80 17.95 -16.74 18.06
N LEU A 81 19.10 -16.18 18.49
CA LEU A 81 19.43 -14.76 18.29
C LEU A 81 19.58 -14.37 16.82
N SER A 82 19.77 -15.35 15.94
CA SER A 82 19.87 -15.13 14.49
C SER A 82 18.52 -15.10 13.76
N ASP A 83 17.41 -15.19 14.51
CA ASP A 83 16.04 -15.34 13.98
C ASP A 83 15.94 -16.38 12.86
N PRO A 84 16.34 -17.64 13.12
CA PRO A 84 16.40 -18.67 12.08
C PRO A 84 15.01 -19.10 11.59
N CYS A 85 13.97 -18.96 12.41
CA CYS A 85 12.59 -19.34 12.07
C CYS A 85 11.89 -18.26 11.23
N LYS A 86 11.51 -18.61 10.00
CA LYS A 86 10.79 -17.76 9.05
C LYS A 86 9.28 -17.77 9.31
N ASN A 87 8.54 -16.93 8.60
CA ASN A 87 7.07 -16.93 8.55
C ASN A 87 6.36 -16.90 9.92
N GLY A 88 6.95 -16.21 10.90
CA GLY A 88 6.38 -16.10 12.25
C GLY A 88 6.56 -17.36 13.12
N GLY A 89 7.48 -18.25 12.75
CA GLY A 89 7.89 -19.39 13.57
C GLY A 89 8.47 -18.98 14.93
N ARG A 90 8.12 -19.71 15.99
CA ARG A 90 8.70 -19.49 17.33
C ARG A 90 9.95 -20.34 17.48
N CYS A 91 11.10 -19.71 17.71
CA CYS A 91 12.36 -20.41 17.97
C CYS A 91 12.44 -20.92 19.42
N ALA A 92 12.93 -22.14 19.59
CA ALA A 92 13.27 -22.73 20.88
C ALA A 92 14.69 -23.32 20.83
N SER A 93 15.54 -22.85 21.73
CA SER A 93 16.93 -23.28 21.85
C SER A 93 17.04 -24.67 22.47
N SER A 94 17.88 -25.52 21.89
CA SER A 94 18.18 -26.88 22.35
C SER A 94 19.70 -27.08 22.41
N GLY A 95 20.36 -26.40 23.35
CA GLY A 95 21.80 -26.48 23.53
C GLY A 95 22.57 -25.67 22.47
N ARG A 96 23.20 -26.36 21.50
CA ARG A 96 23.86 -25.72 20.34
C ARG A 96 22.95 -25.59 19.12
N ASP A 97 21.82 -26.29 19.12
CA ASP A 97 20.88 -26.33 18.02
C ASP A 97 19.61 -25.55 18.36
N PHE A 98 18.79 -25.26 17.36
CA PHE A 98 17.48 -24.64 17.52
C PHE A 98 16.40 -25.52 16.92
N SER A 99 15.17 -25.33 17.39
CA SER A 99 13.97 -25.91 16.80
C SER A 99 12.94 -24.81 16.54
N CYS A 100 12.24 -24.88 15.42
CA CYS A 100 11.20 -23.93 15.07
C CYS A 100 9.81 -24.55 15.25
N ALA A 101 8.98 -23.91 16.08
CA ALA A 101 7.57 -24.20 16.15
C ALA A 101 6.84 -23.37 15.08
N CYS A 102 6.45 -24.04 13.98
CA CYS A 102 5.86 -23.38 12.83
C CYS A 102 4.35 -23.16 13.00
N PRO A 103 3.85 -21.92 12.81
CA PRO A 103 2.42 -21.68 12.71
C PRO A 103 1.89 -22.26 11.39
N LYS A 104 0.70 -22.85 11.41
CA LYS A 104 0.03 -23.29 10.17
C LYS A 104 -0.20 -22.10 9.23
N PRO A 105 -0.02 -22.25 7.91
CA PRO A 105 0.23 -23.50 7.16
C PRO A 105 1.73 -23.79 6.92
N TYR A 106 2.64 -23.17 7.66
CA TYR A 106 4.08 -23.29 7.40
C TYR A 106 4.68 -24.54 8.04
N GLY A 107 5.72 -25.08 7.39
CA GLY A 107 6.49 -26.23 7.82
C GLY A 107 7.94 -26.16 7.31
N GLY A 108 8.69 -27.23 7.52
CA GLY A 108 10.14 -27.25 7.33
C GLY A 108 10.92 -27.00 8.63
N THR A 109 12.24 -27.12 8.58
CA THR A 109 13.09 -26.98 9.79
C THR A 109 13.20 -25.54 10.26
N THR A 110 12.97 -24.57 9.36
CA THR A 110 12.97 -23.13 9.65
C THR A 110 11.64 -22.48 9.31
N CYS A 111 10.55 -23.24 9.15
CA CYS A 111 9.23 -22.74 8.73
C CYS A 111 9.24 -22.04 7.36
N GLU A 112 10.15 -22.45 6.49
CA GLU A 112 10.43 -21.84 5.19
C GLU A 112 9.46 -22.28 4.10
N LYS A 113 8.72 -23.38 4.30
CA LYS A 113 7.81 -23.96 3.31
C LYS A 113 6.36 -23.82 3.72
N VAL A 114 5.47 -23.80 2.73
CA VAL A 114 4.02 -23.95 2.94
C VAL A 114 3.66 -25.42 2.78
N GLU A 115 2.98 -25.99 3.77
CA GLU A 115 2.53 -27.38 3.74
C GLU A 115 1.21 -27.55 2.97
N ASP A 116 1.00 -28.75 2.42
CA ASP A 116 -0.21 -29.09 1.69
C ASP A 116 -1.42 -29.24 2.64
N MET A 117 -2.23 -28.19 2.71
CA MET A 117 -3.47 -28.14 3.49
C MET A 117 -4.64 -28.87 2.79
N CYS A 118 -4.42 -29.43 1.61
CA CYS A 118 -5.42 -30.09 0.77
C CYS A 118 -5.38 -31.63 0.82
N LEU A 119 -4.43 -32.25 1.54
CA LEU A 119 -4.25 -33.72 1.56
C LEU A 119 -5.53 -34.51 1.90
N ASP A 120 -6.34 -34.01 2.83
CA ASP A 120 -7.60 -34.66 3.24
C ASP A 120 -8.85 -34.00 2.62
N MET A 121 -8.68 -33.04 1.71
CA MET A 121 -9.78 -32.22 1.18
C MET A 121 -10.25 -32.71 -0.18
N ASN A 122 -11.57 -32.90 -0.31
CA ASN A 122 -12.19 -33.35 -1.56
C ASN A 122 -13.08 -32.27 -2.19
N CYS A 123 -12.55 -31.58 -3.20
CA CYS A 123 -13.26 -30.53 -3.94
C CYS A 123 -14.21 -31.04 -5.04
N ARG A 124 -14.62 -32.31 -5.03
CA ARG A 124 -15.47 -32.98 -6.06
C ARG A 124 -15.14 -32.59 -7.50
N VAL A 125 -15.76 -31.52 -8.03
CA VAL A 125 -15.55 -30.99 -9.38
C VAL A 125 -14.93 -29.59 -9.31
N GLY A 126 -13.71 -29.54 -8.81
CA GLY A 126 -12.92 -28.34 -8.59
C GLY A 126 -11.48 -28.69 -8.23
N ASP A 127 -10.65 -27.67 -8.07
CA ASP A 127 -9.25 -27.81 -7.65
C ASP A 127 -9.10 -27.25 -6.22
N CYS A 128 -8.27 -27.87 -5.37
CA CYS A 128 -8.02 -27.38 -4.02
C CYS A 128 -6.85 -26.39 -4.02
N LEU A 129 -7.06 -25.23 -3.39
CA LEU A 129 -6.10 -24.14 -3.30
C LEU A 129 -5.67 -23.96 -1.85
N VAL A 130 -4.38 -23.75 -1.62
CA VAL A 130 -3.82 -23.47 -0.28
C VAL A 130 -3.92 -21.97 0.00
N LEU A 131 -4.17 -21.61 1.27
CA LEU A 131 -4.26 -20.23 1.74
C LEU A 131 -3.35 -20.02 2.95
N LEU A 132 -2.80 -18.81 3.10
CA LEU A 132 -1.97 -18.45 4.26
C LEU A 132 -2.77 -18.09 5.52
N SER A 133 -4.09 -17.99 5.41
CA SER A 133 -4.99 -17.64 6.52
C SER A 133 -6.05 -18.72 6.73
N PRO A 134 -6.55 -18.93 7.97
CA PRO A 134 -7.62 -19.88 8.25
C PRO A 134 -8.83 -19.67 7.30
N PRO A 135 -9.41 -20.75 6.74
CA PRO A 135 -9.22 -22.17 7.05
C PRO A 135 -8.01 -22.85 6.35
N TYR A 136 -7.09 -22.08 5.77
CA TYR A 136 -5.86 -22.51 5.09
C TYR A 136 -6.04 -23.26 3.77
N PHE A 137 -7.28 -23.45 3.34
CA PHE A 137 -7.60 -24.00 2.03
C PHE A 137 -8.92 -23.44 1.50
N ARG A 138 -9.13 -23.54 0.18
CA ARG A 138 -10.44 -23.34 -0.46
C ARG A 138 -10.56 -24.17 -1.74
N CYS A 139 -11.78 -24.55 -2.10
CA CYS A 139 -12.03 -25.18 -3.40
C CYS A 139 -12.34 -24.14 -4.48
N SER A 140 -11.60 -24.20 -5.59
CA SER A 140 -11.90 -23.47 -6.82
C SER A 140 -12.78 -24.33 -7.72
N CYS A 141 -14.06 -23.99 -7.83
CA CYS A 141 -15.04 -24.83 -8.52
C CYS A 141 -15.00 -24.64 -10.03
N LYS A 142 -14.96 -25.76 -10.76
CA LYS A 142 -15.06 -25.74 -12.22
C LYS A 142 -16.49 -25.41 -12.60
N PRO A 143 -16.75 -24.40 -13.44
CA PRO A 143 -18.12 -24.08 -13.83
C PRO A 143 -18.81 -25.28 -14.52
N PRO A 144 -20.09 -25.55 -14.23
CA PRO A 144 -21.05 -24.75 -13.47
C PRO A 144 -21.15 -25.12 -11.97
N TYR A 145 -20.19 -25.84 -11.41
CA TYR A 145 -20.23 -26.29 -10.02
C TYR A 145 -19.97 -25.14 -9.04
N LYS A 146 -20.57 -25.22 -7.85
CA LYS A 146 -20.50 -24.21 -6.80
C LYS A 146 -20.63 -24.83 -5.40
N GLY A 147 -20.36 -24.03 -4.38
CA GLY A 147 -20.33 -24.43 -2.97
C GLY A 147 -18.90 -24.60 -2.47
N SER A 148 -18.72 -24.70 -1.15
CA SER A 148 -17.39 -24.79 -0.52
C SER A 148 -16.57 -26.01 -0.95
N PHE A 149 -17.22 -27.08 -1.43
CA PHE A 149 -16.58 -28.31 -1.92
C PHE A 149 -17.02 -28.68 -3.35
N CYS A 150 -17.54 -27.70 -4.11
CA CYS A 150 -17.97 -27.85 -5.51
C CYS A 150 -18.93 -29.02 -5.77
N GLN A 151 -19.76 -29.33 -4.78
CA GLN A 151 -20.66 -30.47 -4.78
C GLN A 151 -22.01 -30.20 -5.44
N ARG A 152 -22.36 -28.91 -5.65
CA ARG A 152 -23.64 -28.51 -6.23
C ARG A 152 -23.43 -28.00 -7.65
N SER A 153 -24.19 -28.51 -8.61
CA SER A 153 -24.23 -27.91 -9.96
C SER A 153 -25.21 -26.73 -9.99
N SER A 154 -24.83 -25.65 -10.67
CA SER A 154 -25.77 -24.56 -10.99
C SER A 154 -26.49 -24.84 -12.31
N LYS A 155 -27.65 -24.20 -12.49
CA LYS A 155 -28.39 -24.25 -13.76
C LYS A 155 -27.54 -23.55 -14.84
N GLN A 156 -27.44 -24.17 -16.01
CA GLN A 156 -26.74 -23.58 -17.14
C GLN A 156 -27.34 -22.23 -17.52
N CYS A 157 -26.47 -21.23 -17.69
CA CYS A 157 -26.86 -19.87 -18.07
C CYS A 157 -27.84 -19.19 -17.08
N SER A 158 -27.90 -19.62 -15.82
CA SER A 158 -28.78 -19.00 -14.81
C SER A 158 -28.14 -19.02 -13.41
N PRO A 159 -27.59 -17.87 -12.94
CA PRO A 159 -27.45 -16.58 -13.66
C PRO A 159 -26.49 -16.68 -14.87
N ASN A 160 -26.52 -15.71 -15.79
CA ASN A 160 -25.62 -15.69 -16.95
C ASN A 160 -24.15 -15.66 -16.48
N PRO A 161 -23.34 -16.69 -16.77
CA PRO A 161 -21.95 -16.75 -16.34
C PRO A 161 -21.00 -15.90 -17.18
N CYS A 162 -21.42 -15.47 -18.38
CA CYS A 162 -20.61 -14.67 -19.29
C CYS A 162 -20.50 -13.21 -18.81
N LYS A 163 -19.33 -12.61 -18.96
CA LYS A 163 -18.96 -11.24 -18.60
C LYS A 163 -19.11 -10.30 -19.80
N ASN A 164 -18.94 -8.99 -19.56
CA ASN A 164 -18.85 -7.97 -20.61
C ASN A 164 -19.93 -8.03 -21.70
N GLY A 165 -21.18 -8.34 -21.30
CA GLY A 165 -22.31 -8.43 -22.24
C GLY A 165 -22.42 -9.74 -23.02
N GLY A 166 -21.60 -10.75 -22.71
CA GLY A 166 -21.62 -12.06 -23.37
C GLY A 166 -22.94 -12.82 -23.24
N THR A 167 -23.31 -13.53 -24.30
CA THR A 167 -24.54 -14.34 -24.37
C THR A 167 -24.24 -15.80 -24.04
N CYS A 168 -24.91 -16.37 -23.05
CA CYS A 168 -24.70 -17.77 -22.67
C CYS A 168 -25.56 -18.74 -23.49
N ILE A 169 -24.90 -19.65 -24.19
CA ILE A 169 -25.50 -20.68 -25.04
C ILE A 169 -25.47 -22.02 -24.31
N ARG A 170 -26.64 -22.62 -24.08
CA ARG A 170 -26.76 -23.94 -23.46
C ARG A 170 -26.35 -25.03 -24.45
N ASN A 171 -25.51 -25.98 -24.02
CA ASN A 171 -25.19 -27.15 -24.83
C ASN A 171 -26.09 -28.35 -24.47
N ARG A 172 -26.22 -29.32 -25.39
CA ARG A 172 -27.00 -30.56 -25.19
C ARG A 172 -26.57 -31.39 -23.96
N LYS A 173 -25.31 -31.29 -23.53
CA LYS A 173 -24.79 -31.94 -22.32
C LYS A 173 -25.13 -31.10 -21.08
N ARG A 174 -25.78 -31.71 -20.06
CA ARG A 174 -26.35 -31.07 -18.85
C ARG A 174 -25.39 -30.23 -17.97
N SER A 175 -24.09 -30.21 -18.26
CA SER A 175 -23.08 -29.42 -17.53
C SER A 175 -22.24 -28.48 -18.40
N LYS A 176 -22.44 -28.42 -19.72
CA LYS A 176 -21.63 -27.57 -20.62
C LYS A 176 -22.46 -26.38 -21.12
N PHE A 177 -21.86 -25.20 -21.15
CA PHE A 177 -22.36 -24.01 -21.83
C PHE A 177 -21.19 -23.35 -22.54
N THR A 178 -21.48 -22.45 -23.47
CA THR A 178 -20.51 -21.64 -24.20
C THR A 178 -20.93 -20.19 -24.08
N CYS A 179 -19.97 -19.28 -23.92
CA CYS A 179 -20.23 -17.85 -24.01
C CYS A 179 -19.95 -17.38 -25.43
N GLU A 180 -20.92 -16.71 -26.03
CA GLU A 180 -20.72 -15.92 -27.25
C GLU A 180 -20.35 -14.50 -26.82
N CYS A 181 -19.13 -14.09 -27.17
CA CYS A 181 -18.56 -12.84 -26.70
C CYS A 181 -18.79 -11.73 -27.74
N PRO A 182 -19.31 -10.56 -27.33
CA PRO A 182 -19.34 -9.40 -28.20
C PRO A 182 -17.90 -8.94 -28.46
N GLU A 183 -17.59 -8.63 -29.71
CA GLU A 183 -16.32 -7.99 -30.06
C GLU A 183 -16.16 -6.66 -29.29
N PRO A 184 -14.97 -6.32 -28.76
CA PRO A 184 -13.68 -7.03 -28.91
C PRO A 184 -13.33 -7.99 -27.74
N PHE A 185 -14.32 -8.46 -26.97
CA PHE A 185 -14.06 -9.32 -25.82
C PHE A 185 -13.86 -10.79 -26.22
N ARG A 186 -12.94 -11.47 -25.54
CA ARG A 186 -12.59 -12.88 -25.77
C ARG A 186 -12.51 -13.66 -24.46
N GLY A 187 -12.15 -14.94 -24.56
CA GLY A 187 -12.05 -15.85 -23.42
C GLY A 187 -13.31 -16.67 -23.18
N ARG A 188 -13.20 -17.66 -22.28
CA ARG A 188 -14.26 -18.65 -22.03
C ARG A 188 -15.54 -18.03 -21.45
N PHE A 189 -15.39 -16.92 -20.74
CA PHE A 189 -16.44 -16.16 -20.09
C PHE A 189 -16.50 -14.72 -20.60
N CYS A 190 -15.88 -14.38 -21.72
CA CYS A 190 -15.78 -13.01 -22.24
C CYS A 190 -15.12 -12.04 -21.26
N GLU A 191 -14.18 -12.54 -20.45
CA GLU A 191 -13.48 -11.83 -19.39
C GLU A 191 -12.23 -11.08 -19.87
N ILE A 192 -11.76 -11.39 -21.08
CA ILE A 192 -10.55 -10.84 -21.67
C ILE A 192 -10.94 -9.68 -22.59
N GLY A 193 -10.35 -8.51 -22.38
CA GLY A 193 -10.61 -7.30 -23.17
C GLY A 193 -9.62 -7.10 -24.31
N PRO A 194 -9.82 -6.06 -25.15
CA PRO A 194 -8.91 -5.69 -26.23
C PRO A 194 -7.53 -5.25 -25.72
N ASP A 195 -7.48 -4.64 -24.54
CA ASP A 195 -6.25 -4.14 -23.91
C ASP A 195 -5.46 -5.25 -23.17
N ASP A 196 -5.94 -6.50 -23.23
CA ASP A 196 -5.32 -7.65 -22.58
C ASP A 196 -4.33 -8.34 -23.54
N CYS A 197 -3.22 -7.63 -23.80
CA CYS A 197 -2.11 -7.98 -24.68
C CYS A 197 -0.76 -7.94 -23.92
N TYR A 198 0.30 -8.48 -24.52
CA TYR A 198 1.67 -8.37 -23.98
C TYR A 198 2.56 -7.54 -24.90
N GLU A 199 3.48 -6.75 -24.33
CA GLU A 199 4.48 -5.95 -25.07
C GLU A 199 5.73 -6.80 -25.36
N GLU A 200 6.73 -6.27 -26.08
CA GLU A 200 7.98 -7.01 -26.40
C GLU A 200 8.64 -7.63 -25.15
N ASP A 201 8.60 -6.94 -24.00
CA ASP A 201 8.95 -7.49 -22.70
C ASP A 201 7.72 -8.11 -22.01
N SER A 202 7.52 -9.40 -22.25
CA SER A 202 6.35 -10.12 -21.75
C SER A 202 6.37 -10.38 -20.22
N SER A 203 7.49 -10.13 -19.54
CA SER A 203 7.66 -10.29 -18.07
C SER A 203 6.70 -9.39 -17.27
N ASN A 204 6.31 -8.25 -17.85
CA ASN A 204 5.44 -7.25 -17.25
C ASN A 204 3.95 -7.51 -17.50
N TYR A 205 3.60 -8.57 -18.21
CA TYR A 205 2.20 -8.92 -18.48
C TYR A 205 1.43 -9.15 -17.16
N ARG A 206 0.39 -8.33 -16.92
CA ARG A 206 -0.51 -8.41 -15.74
C ARG A 206 -1.98 -8.54 -16.11
N GLY A 207 -2.25 -8.97 -17.35
CA GLY A 207 -3.59 -9.21 -17.85
C GLY A 207 -4.31 -10.39 -17.18
N ARG A 208 -5.52 -10.69 -17.68
CA ARG A 208 -6.47 -11.64 -17.10
C ARG A 208 -6.65 -12.91 -17.93
N VAL A 209 -5.84 -13.10 -18.97
CA VAL A 209 -5.80 -14.36 -19.72
C VAL A 209 -5.41 -15.50 -18.76
N ASN A 210 -6.17 -16.59 -18.78
CA ASN A 210 -5.93 -17.80 -17.98
C ASN A 210 -6.11 -19.08 -18.82
N GLN A 211 -5.85 -18.96 -20.12
CA GLN A 211 -5.97 -20.04 -21.08
C GLN A 211 -4.66 -20.19 -21.85
N ALA A 212 -4.20 -21.44 -21.95
CA ALA A 212 -3.07 -21.85 -22.77
C ALA A 212 -3.41 -21.84 -24.26
N VAL A 213 -2.41 -21.76 -25.13
CA VAL A 213 -2.57 -21.77 -26.61
C VAL A 213 -3.32 -23.00 -27.13
N ASP A 214 -3.24 -24.13 -26.43
CA ASP A 214 -3.94 -25.35 -26.79
C ASP A 214 -5.36 -25.46 -26.18
N GLY A 215 -5.83 -24.38 -25.56
CA GLY A 215 -7.16 -24.24 -24.99
C GLY A 215 -7.31 -24.77 -23.56
N ARG A 216 -6.26 -25.36 -22.95
CA ARG A 216 -6.30 -25.77 -21.54
C ARG A 216 -6.40 -24.57 -20.60
N THR A 217 -7.13 -24.73 -19.50
CA THR A 217 -7.23 -23.70 -18.46
C THR A 217 -6.02 -23.78 -17.53
N CYS A 218 -5.43 -22.64 -17.24
CA CYS A 218 -4.32 -22.50 -16.30
C CYS A 218 -4.71 -22.97 -14.90
N LEU A 219 -3.78 -23.65 -14.22
CA LEU A 219 -3.83 -23.92 -12.79
C LEU A 219 -3.66 -22.62 -12.02
N ASN A 220 -4.28 -22.53 -10.84
CA ASN A 220 -4.03 -21.40 -9.95
C ASN A 220 -2.63 -21.52 -9.36
N TRP A 221 -1.94 -20.39 -9.20
CA TRP A 221 -0.57 -20.37 -8.67
C TRP A 221 -0.47 -20.82 -7.21
N ASN A 222 -1.56 -20.78 -6.45
CA ASN A 222 -1.69 -21.35 -5.11
C ASN A 222 -2.34 -22.74 -5.08
N SER A 223 -2.36 -23.45 -6.21
CA SER A 223 -2.76 -24.85 -6.28
C SER A 223 -1.82 -25.70 -5.43
N HIS A 224 -2.36 -26.62 -4.64
CA HIS A 224 -1.55 -27.51 -3.81
C HIS A 224 -0.58 -28.39 -4.62
N HIS A 225 -0.89 -28.61 -5.91
CA HIS A 225 -0.02 -29.32 -6.84
C HIS A 225 1.25 -28.54 -7.24
N LEU A 226 1.36 -27.26 -6.88
CA LEU A 226 2.49 -26.38 -7.26
C LEU A 226 3.45 -26.08 -6.10
N LEU A 227 3.24 -26.66 -4.91
CA LEU A 227 4.05 -26.34 -3.71
C LEU A 227 5.55 -26.62 -3.90
N ASP A 228 5.89 -27.64 -4.69
CA ASP A 228 7.28 -28.02 -5.00
C ASP A 228 7.81 -27.40 -6.30
N PHE A 229 7.00 -26.59 -7.00
CA PHE A 229 7.41 -25.93 -8.24
C PHE A 229 8.06 -24.56 -7.94
N PRO A 230 9.06 -24.13 -8.73
CA PRO A 230 9.82 -22.92 -8.46
C PRO A 230 8.97 -21.64 -8.53
N PHE A 231 7.94 -21.63 -9.38
CA PHE A 231 7.01 -20.52 -9.53
C PHE A 231 5.65 -20.88 -8.95
N ASN A 232 5.34 -20.37 -7.77
CA ASN A 232 4.04 -20.58 -7.13
C ASN A 232 3.70 -19.39 -6.24
N ALA A 233 2.46 -19.31 -5.75
CA ALA A 233 1.97 -18.17 -4.96
C ALA A 233 2.66 -17.97 -3.59
N PHE A 234 3.52 -18.90 -3.17
CA PHE A 234 4.23 -18.87 -1.90
C PHE A 234 5.75 -18.68 -2.06
N MET A 235 6.24 -18.51 -3.28
CA MET A 235 7.64 -18.17 -3.52
C MET A 235 7.97 -16.76 -3.01
N GLU A 236 9.24 -16.51 -2.70
CA GLU A 236 9.70 -15.16 -2.41
C GLU A 236 9.47 -14.26 -3.62
N ASN A 237 8.96 -13.05 -3.40
CA ASN A 237 8.62 -12.09 -4.45
C ASN A 237 7.54 -12.57 -5.45
N ALA A 238 6.67 -13.53 -5.09
CA ALA A 238 5.51 -13.91 -5.93
C ALA A 238 4.72 -12.69 -6.43
N ASP A 239 4.48 -11.72 -5.54
CA ASP A 239 3.77 -10.47 -5.84
C ASP A 239 4.48 -9.61 -6.91
N PHE A 240 5.83 -9.62 -6.95
CA PHE A 240 6.63 -8.90 -7.95
C PHE A 240 6.32 -9.42 -9.36
N TYR A 241 6.29 -10.74 -9.52
CA TYR A 241 5.93 -11.42 -10.76
C TYR A 241 4.42 -11.41 -11.05
N GLY A 242 3.61 -10.79 -10.18
CA GLY A 242 2.15 -10.79 -10.28
C GLY A 242 1.53 -12.17 -10.07
N ILE A 243 2.22 -13.07 -9.37
CA ILE A 243 1.76 -14.41 -9.01
C ILE A 243 1.02 -14.32 -7.66
N GLY A 244 -0.14 -14.96 -7.54
CA GLY A 244 -0.96 -14.88 -6.32
C GLY A 244 -2.16 -15.83 -6.33
N ASP A 245 -3.23 -15.48 -5.61
CA ASP A 245 -4.48 -16.28 -5.52
C ASP A 245 -5.36 -16.14 -6.77
N HIS A 246 -4.81 -16.50 -7.94
CA HIS A 246 -5.46 -16.53 -9.24
C HIS A 246 -4.76 -17.51 -10.20
N ASN A 247 -5.31 -17.67 -11.40
CA ASN A 247 -4.76 -18.51 -12.47
C ASN A 247 -4.40 -17.74 -13.75
N PHE A 248 -4.23 -16.43 -13.67
CA PHE A 248 -3.81 -15.63 -14.82
C PHE A 248 -2.36 -15.93 -15.23
N CYS A 249 -2.09 -15.90 -16.53
CA CYS A 249 -0.79 -16.14 -17.12
C CYS A 249 0.23 -15.11 -16.69
N ARG A 250 1.49 -15.53 -16.49
CA ARG A 250 2.61 -14.68 -16.09
C ARG A 250 3.86 -15.13 -16.82
N ASN A 251 4.89 -14.30 -16.81
CA ASN A 251 6.20 -14.65 -17.34
C ASN A 251 7.30 -14.33 -16.31
N PRO A 252 7.38 -15.11 -15.20
CA PRO A 252 8.29 -14.83 -14.11
C PRO A 252 9.78 -15.14 -14.41
N ASP A 253 10.04 -15.86 -15.49
CA ASP A 253 11.35 -16.34 -15.95
C ASP A 253 11.83 -15.64 -17.24
N GLU A 254 11.12 -14.60 -17.68
CA GLU A 254 11.48 -13.80 -18.86
C GLU A 254 11.55 -14.62 -20.17
N ASP A 255 10.69 -15.64 -20.29
CA ASP A 255 10.52 -16.43 -21.52
C ASP A 255 9.86 -15.60 -22.65
N GLU A 256 9.68 -16.18 -23.84
CA GLU A 256 9.20 -15.50 -25.04
C GLU A 256 7.83 -14.82 -24.85
N LYS A 257 6.92 -15.44 -24.09
CA LYS A 257 5.58 -14.91 -23.83
C LYS A 257 4.98 -15.45 -22.54
N PRO A 258 3.88 -14.86 -22.03
CA PRO A 258 3.27 -15.32 -20.78
C PRO A 258 2.84 -16.77 -20.86
N TRP A 259 3.07 -17.52 -19.78
CA TRP A 259 2.73 -18.93 -19.67
C TRP A 259 2.02 -19.21 -18.33
N CYS A 260 1.56 -20.45 -18.18
CA CYS A 260 1.01 -20.94 -16.93
C CYS A 260 1.18 -22.46 -16.81
N TYR A 261 1.06 -22.97 -15.58
CA TYR A 261 0.94 -24.41 -15.38
C TYR A 261 -0.41 -24.93 -15.84
N VAL A 262 -0.42 -26.10 -16.47
CA VAL A 262 -1.60 -26.78 -16.99
C VAL A 262 -1.58 -28.25 -16.58
N ARG A 263 -2.74 -28.90 -16.52
CA ARG A 263 -2.83 -30.33 -16.20
C ARG A 263 -2.89 -31.17 -17.49
N LYS A 264 -1.90 -32.04 -17.70
CA LYS A 264 -1.83 -32.97 -18.84
C LYS A 264 -1.83 -34.40 -18.30
N ASN A 265 -2.78 -35.24 -18.70
CA ASN A 265 -2.85 -36.65 -18.27
C ASN A 265 -2.75 -36.87 -16.74
N LYS A 266 -3.30 -35.94 -15.94
CA LYS A 266 -3.24 -35.86 -14.46
C LYS A 266 -1.93 -35.34 -13.86
N GLU A 267 -0.89 -35.16 -14.65
CA GLU A 267 0.38 -34.54 -14.27
C GLU A 267 0.34 -33.02 -14.48
N VAL A 268 1.20 -32.31 -13.76
CA VAL A 268 1.42 -30.87 -13.94
C VAL A 268 2.47 -30.69 -15.03
N ASP A 269 2.15 -29.85 -15.99
CA ASP A 269 3.00 -29.44 -17.11
C ASP A 269 2.88 -27.91 -17.23
N TRP A 270 3.60 -27.29 -18.16
CA TRP A 270 3.44 -25.86 -18.47
C TRP A 270 3.15 -25.65 -19.96
N GLU A 271 2.55 -24.52 -20.30
CA GLU A 271 2.24 -24.16 -21.68
C GLU A 271 2.14 -22.63 -21.82
N PHE A 272 2.50 -22.12 -22.98
CA PHE A 272 2.32 -20.70 -23.28
C PHE A 272 0.84 -20.33 -23.34
N CYS A 273 0.55 -19.09 -22.97
CA CYS A 273 -0.80 -18.59 -22.99
C CYS A 273 -1.23 -18.01 -24.33
N ASP A 274 -2.54 -18.05 -24.56
CA ASP A 274 -3.21 -17.42 -25.70
C ASP A 274 -3.36 -15.90 -25.45
N VAL A 275 -2.22 -15.24 -25.26
CA VAL A 275 -2.13 -13.78 -25.17
C VAL A 275 -1.63 -13.28 -26.51
N SER A 276 -2.25 -12.23 -27.06
CA SER A 276 -1.79 -11.59 -28.29
C SER A 276 -0.76 -10.51 -27.97
N PRO A 277 0.25 -10.28 -28.82
CA PRO A 277 1.10 -9.10 -28.69
C PRO A 277 0.27 -7.84 -28.92
N CYS A 278 0.61 -6.75 -28.23
CA CYS A 278 -0.01 -5.46 -28.50
C CYS A 278 0.36 -5.06 -29.93
N SER A 279 -0.64 -4.73 -30.77
CA SER A 279 -0.38 -4.43 -32.18
C SER A 279 0.28 -3.07 -32.33
N ASP A 280 1.44 -3.00 -32.95
CA ASP A 280 2.02 -1.76 -33.47
C ASP A 280 1.14 -1.25 -34.61
N VAL A 281 0.19 -0.37 -34.29
CA VAL A 281 -0.46 0.43 -35.32
C VAL A 281 0.55 1.48 -35.76
N GLU A 282 1.10 1.31 -36.96
CA GLU A 282 1.91 2.33 -37.63
C GLU A 282 1.19 3.69 -37.60
N PRO A 283 1.85 4.78 -37.17
CA PRO A 283 1.23 6.10 -37.10
C PRO A 283 1.06 6.67 -38.50
N THR A 284 -0.16 6.60 -39.04
CA THR A 284 -0.62 7.57 -40.02
C THR A 284 -1.12 8.80 -39.26
N ASP A 285 -0.69 9.97 -39.73
CA ASP A 285 -0.83 11.33 -39.18
C ASP A 285 -1.83 11.56 -38.01
N PRO A 286 -1.41 12.26 -36.95
CA PRO A 286 -2.23 12.43 -35.74
C PRO A 286 -3.44 13.34 -35.98
N PRO A 287 -4.66 12.89 -35.64
CA PRO A 287 -5.71 13.79 -35.20
C PRO A 287 -5.36 14.33 -33.80
N GLU A 288 -5.78 15.55 -33.55
CA GLU A 288 -5.55 16.36 -32.35
C GLU A 288 -5.69 15.60 -31.01
N SER A 289 -4.69 15.78 -30.15
CA SER A 289 -4.75 15.76 -28.68
C SER A 289 -5.74 14.77 -28.04
N HIS A 290 -5.34 13.50 -27.90
CA HIS A 290 -5.92 12.62 -26.89
C HIS A 290 -5.11 12.75 -25.58
N GLU A 291 -5.78 13.12 -24.51
CA GLU A 291 -5.18 13.32 -23.18
C GLU A 291 -4.67 11.97 -22.62
N ILE A 292 -3.35 11.84 -22.47
CA ILE A 292 -2.62 10.63 -22.01
C ILE A 292 -2.93 10.25 -20.54
N PHE A 293 -3.72 11.06 -19.82
CA PHE A 293 -4.21 10.77 -18.47
C PHE A 293 -5.73 10.94 -18.47
N GLU A 294 -6.49 9.85 -18.60
CA GLU A 294 -7.97 9.92 -18.69
C GLU A 294 -8.63 10.42 -17.39
N THR A 295 -7.97 10.22 -16.24
CA THR A 295 -8.43 10.71 -14.93
C THR A 295 -7.26 11.10 -14.02
N CYS A 296 -7.38 12.23 -13.31
CA CYS A 296 -6.39 12.66 -12.31
C CYS A 296 -6.77 12.19 -10.89
N GLY A 297 -5.77 12.09 -10.01
CA GLY A 297 -5.96 11.94 -8.56
C GLY A 297 -6.47 10.57 -8.10
N GLN A 298 -6.49 9.55 -8.95
CA GLN A 298 -7.03 8.22 -8.63
C GLN A 298 -5.90 7.17 -8.53
N PRO A 299 -5.41 6.83 -7.32
CA PRO A 299 -4.47 5.73 -7.17
C PRO A 299 -5.19 4.38 -7.33
N GLU A 300 -4.51 3.40 -7.94
CA GLU A 300 -5.06 2.05 -8.16
C GLU A 300 -5.16 1.22 -6.87
N VAL A 301 -4.38 1.58 -5.84
CA VAL A 301 -4.34 0.85 -4.56
C VAL A 301 -5.56 1.21 -3.69
N ARG A 302 -6.69 0.50 -3.87
CA ARG A 302 -7.81 0.50 -2.90
C ARG A 302 -7.61 -0.58 -1.84
N GLY A 303 -6.66 -0.35 -0.92
CA GLY A 303 -6.43 -1.17 0.27
C GLY A 303 -6.89 -0.44 1.55
N THR A 304 -7.63 -1.13 2.41
CA THR A 304 -8.14 -0.62 3.69
C THR A 304 -7.05 0.00 4.56
N LEU A 305 -7.22 1.28 4.92
CA LEU A 305 -6.35 2.03 5.83
C LEU A 305 -6.24 1.33 7.19
N LYS A 306 -5.14 0.59 7.44
CA LYS A 306 -4.71 0.27 8.80
C LYS A 306 -4.13 1.53 9.44
N ARG A 307 -4.69 1.89 10.60
CA ARG A 307 -4.27 3.01 11.46
C ARG A 307 -2.88 2.71 12.02
N ILE A 308 -1.85 3.41 11.54
CA ILE A 308 -0.49 3.36 12.11
C ILE A 308 0.01 4.81 12.28
N TYR A 309 0.65 5.07 13.42
CA TYR A 309 1.06 6.38 13.93
C TYR A 309 2.51 6.71 13.51
N GLY A 310 2.83 7.99 13.23
CA GLY A 310 4.21 8.51 13.19
C GLY A 310 4.94 8.56 11.84
N GLY A 311 4.25 8.81 10.72
CA GLY A 311 4.85 8.73 9.38
C GLY A 311 5.03 7.27 8.95
N SER A 312 4.27 6.83 7.97
CA SER A 312 4.35 5.45 7.49
C SER A 312 5.20 5.36 6.24
N LYS A 313 5.98 4.28 6.10
CA LYS A 313 6.53 3.89 4.80
C LYS A 313 5.38 3.80 3.81
N ALA A 314 5.42 4.63 2.77
CA ALA A 314 4.45 4.61 1.71
C ALA A 314 4.62 3.30 0.93
N THR A 315 3.50 2.66 0.58
CA THR A 315 3.54 1.54 -0.36
C THR A 315 3.70 2.07 -1.77
N ALA A 316 4.40 1.33 -2.63
CA ALA A 316 4.54 1.69 -4.05
C ALA A 316 3.17 1.97 -4.69
N GLY A 317 3.04 3.12 -5.37
CA GLY A 317 1.80 3.53 -6.04
C GLY A 317 0.71 4.11 -5.11
N LYS A 318 0.98 4.31 -3.81
CA LYS A 318 0.07 5.01 -2.88
C LYS A 318 -0.07 6.49 -3.23
N HIS A 319 1.05 7.13 -3.58
CA HIS A 319 1.15 8.54 -3.99
C HIS A 319 1.79 8.61 -5.40
N PRO A 320 1.10 8.15 -6.46
CA PRO A 320 1.69 7.94 -7.79
C PRO A 320 2.05 9.24 -8.52
N TRP A 321 1.64 10.39 -8.00
CA TRP A 321 2.00 11.71 -8.49
C TRP A 321 3.26 12.28 -7.85
N MET A 322 3.84 11.59 -6.85
CA MET A 322 5.05 12.06 -6.18
C MET A 322 6.23 12.10 -7.16
N ALA A 323 6.90 13.25 -7.21
CA ALA A 323 8.10 13.45 -8.00
C ALA A 323 9.30 13.71 -7.11
N SER A 324 10.42 13.05 -7.40
CA SER A 324 11.72 13.37 -6.81
C SER A 324 12.48 14.28 -7.78
N VAL A 325 12.74 15.51 -7.38
CA VAL A 325 13.59 16.45 -8.12
C VAL A 325 15.05 16.24 -7.70
N GLN A 326 15.91 15.98 -8.68
CA GLN A 326 17.29 15.53 -8.46
C GLN A 326 18.29 16.39 -9.24
N THR A 327 19.47 16.58 -8.66
CA THR A 327 20.64 17.12 -9.35
C THR A 327 21.48 15.96 -9.87
N LYS A 328 21.85 15.97 -11.15
CA LYS A 328 22.78 14.98 -11.70
C LYS A 328 24.21 15.30 -11.29
N THR A 329 24.90 14.33 -10.72
CA THR A 329 26.33 14.36 -10.38
C THR A 329 27.07 13.28 -11.17
N PRO A 330 28.41 13.33 -11.29
CA PRO A 330 29.18 12.27 -11.93
C PRO A 330 28.98 10.89 -11.28
N ASP A 331 28.71 10.88 -9.97
CA ASP A 331 28.55 9.65 -9.16
C ASP A 331 27.09 9.18 -9.06
N GLY A 332 26.13 9.91 -9.64
CA GLY A 332 24.72 9.53 -9.61
C GLY A 332 23.73 10.70 -9.72
N SER A 333 22.59 10.58 -9.04
CA SER A 333 21.59 11.65 -8.95
C SER A 333 21.16 11.82 -7.51
N GLU A 334 21.24 13.06 -7.04
CA GLU A 334 20.99 13.42 -5.64
C GLU A 334 19.64 14.13 -5.52
N HIS A 335 18.76 13.60 -4.67
CA HIS A 335 17.48 14.21 -4.35
C HIS A 335 17.67 15.48 -3.52
N PHE A 336 16.97 16.55 -3.88
CA PHE A 336 17.02 17.80 -3.12
C PHE A 336 15.65 18.46 -2.89
N CYS A 337 14.64 18.12 -3.68
CA CYS A 337 13.28 18.62 -3.52
C CYS A 337 12.25 17.58 -3.96
N GLY A 338 11.07 17.63 -3.38
CA GLY A 338 9.88 16.97 -3.88
C GLY A 338 9.22 17.75 -5.02
N GLY A 339 8.22 17.12 -5.62
CA GLY A 339 7.37 17.71 -6.63
C GLY A 339 6.13 16.85 -6.85
N VAL A 340 5.24 17.32 -7.72
CA VAL A 340 4.00 16.62 -8.03
C VAL A 340 3.68 16.68 -9.51
N LEU A 341 3.45 15.52 -10.12
CA LEU A 341 3.05 15.40 -11.51
C LEU A 341 1.59 15.86 -11.66
N ILE A 342 1.37 16.89 -12.49
CA ILE A 342 0.04 17.47 -12.74
C ILE A 342 -0.44 17.28 -14.18
N LYS A 343 0.49 17.05 -15.12
CA LYS A 343 0.25 16.56 -16.50
C LYS A 343 1.47 15.74 -16.95
N SER A 344 1.34 14.97 -18.04
CA SER A 344 2.42 14.14 -18.60
C SER A 344 3.80 14.81 -18.64
N CYS A 345 3.87 16.06 -19.11
CA CYS A 345 5.13 16.80 -19.24
C CYS A 345 5.34 17.86 -18.15
N TRP A 346 4.53 17.89 -17.10
CA TRP A 346 4.51 19.01 -16.15
C TRP A 346 4.50 18.57 -14.70
N VAL A 347 5.53 19.00 -13.97
CA VAL A 347 5.68 18.80 -12.54
C VAL A 347 5.62 20.15 -11.84
N LEU A 348 4.83 20.22 -10.78
CA LEU A 348 4.73 21.38 -9.89
C LEU A 348 5.63 21.17 -8.67
N THR A 349 6.29 22.21 -8.19
CA THR A 349 7.19 22.17 -7.03
C THR A 349 7.36 23.57 -6.44
N ALA A 350 8.19 23.75 -5.42
CA ALA A 350 8.48 25.05 -4.79
C ALA A 350 9.48 25.87 -5.63
N GLY A 351 9.39 27.20 -5.53
CA GLY A 351 10.27 28.15 -6.20
C GLY A 351 11.66 28.22 -5.58
N HIS A 352 11.73 28.20 -4.24
CA HIS A 352 12.98 28.26 -3.47
C HIS A 352 13.95 27.11 -3.81
N CYS A 353 13.42 25.99 -4.32
CA CYS A 353 14.22 24.87 -4.82
C CYS A 353 15.23 25.27 -5.91
N PHE A 354 15.04 26.42 -6.59
CA PHE A 354 15.82 26.83 -7.76
C PHE A 354 16.47 28.23 -7.67
N GLU A 355 16.40 28.92 -6.53
CA GLU A 355 16.98 30.26 -6.35
C GLU A 355 18.49 30.33 -6.61
N ASN A 356 19.23 29.29 -6.27
CA ASN A 356 20.70 29.30 -6.28
C ASN A 356 21.33 28.69 -7.54
N GLY A 357 20.55 28.47 -8.60
CA GLY A 357 21.05 27.90 -9.86
C GLY A 357 21.58 26.48 -9.69
N LYS A 358 20.69 25.49 -9.82
CA LYS A 358 21.10 24.07 -9.78
C LYS A 358 21.44 23.59 -11.19
N GLY A 359 22.44 22.71 -11.29
CA GLY A 359 23.03 22.22 -12.55
C GLY A 359 22.08 21.38 -13.42
N ASN A 360 22.54 20.24 -13.93
CA ASN A 360 21.72 19.39 -14.78
C ASN A 360 20.62 18.71 -13.94
N ILE A 361 19.36 19.12 -14.10
CA ILE A 361 18.21 18.66 -13.29
C ILE A 361 17.49 17.50 -13.96
N GLN A 362 17.14 16.51 -13.15
CA GLN A 362 16.30 15.39 -13.53
C GLN A 362 15.13 15.25 -12.56
N VAL A 363 14.01 14.76 -13.07
CA VAL A 363 12.87 14.32 -12.27
C VAL A 363 12.74 12.81 -12.36
N ALA A 364 12.59 12.15 -11.21
CA ALA A 364 12.23 10.74 -11.12
C ALA A 364 10.79 10.60 -10.58
N LEU A 365 9.96 9.87 -11.33
CA LEU A 365 8.55 9.57 -11.02
C LEU A 365 8.41 8.09 -10.66
N GLY A 366 7.41 7.77 -9.83
CA GLY A 366 7.14 6.39 -9.42
C GLY A 366 8.20 5.80 -8.49
N LYS A 367 9.16 6.59 -8.03
CA LYS A 367 10.23 6.17 -7.12
C LYS A 367 9.68 5.91 -5.71
N GLN A 368 10.26 4.95 -4.99
CA GLN A 368 10.01 4.69 -3.56
C GLN A 368 11.30 4.79 -2.75
N ASN A 369 12.42 4.22 -3.23
CA ASN A 369 13.70 4.32 -2.54
C ASN A 369 14.70 5.21 -3.29
N LEU A 370 15.27 6.23 -2.64
CA LEU A 370 16.24 7.16 -3.22
C LEU A 370 17.53 6.49 -3.69
N LYS A 371 18.02 5.47 -2.96
CA LYS A 371 19.28 4.75 -3.22
C LYS A 371 19.15 3.58 -4.20
N LYS A 372 17.94 3.06 -4.42
CA LYS A 372 17.71 1.92 -5.33
C LYS A 372 17.18 2.39 -6.67
N LYS A 373 17.66 1.80 -7.77
CA LYS A 373 17.03 1.94 -9.08
C LYS A 373 15.83 1.00 -9.14
N GLU A 374 14.64 1.51 -9.43
CA GLU A 374 13.40 0.73 -9.44
C GLU A 374 12.86 0.61 -10.86
N HIS A 375 12.48 -0.59 -11.29
CA HIS A 375 12.07 -0.87 -12.68
C HIS A 375 10.86 -0.05 -13.14
N HIS A 376 9.99 0.35 -12.20
CA HIS A 376 8.81 1.15 -12.49
C HIS A 376 9.06 2.67 -12.46
N GLU A 377 10.29 3.12 -12.21
CA GLU A 377 10.61 4.54 -12.14
C GLU A 377 10.75 5.13 -13.55
N GLN A 378 10.14 6.29 -13.78
CA GLN A 378 10.32 7.04 -15.04
C GLN A 378 11.17 8.27 -14.76
N ARG A 379 12.23 8.46 -15.55
CA ARG A 379 13.20 9.55 -15.36
C ARG A 379 13.20 10.49 -16.55
N PHE A 380 13.10 11.78 -16.28
CA PHE A 380 13.05 12.81 -17.30
C PHE A 380 14.01 13.95 -16.97
N ASP A 381 14.79 14.35 -17.96
CA ASP A 381 15.55 15.59 -17.86
C ASP A 381 14.59 16.78 -17.91
N VAL A 382 14.94 17.88 -17.24
CA VAL A 382 14.09 19.07 -17.24
C VAL A 382 14.45 19.94 -18.46
N GLU A 383 13.49 20.15 -19.35
CA GLU A 383 13.62 21.05 -20.51
C GLU A 383 13.65 22.51 -20.07
N LYS A 384 12.76 22.87 -19.14
CA LYS A 384 12.60 24.27 -18.68
C LYS A 384 12.12 24.33 -17.23
N ILE A 385 12.69 25.25 -16.47
CA ILE A 385 12.30 25.58 -15.10
C ILE A 385 11.66 26.96 -15.15
N ILE A 386 10.43 27.09 -14.62
CA ILE A 386 9.66 28.33 -14.64
C ILE A 386 9.24 28.64 -13.20
N VAL A 387 10.04 29.46 -12.53
CA VAL A 387 9.72 30.01 -11.20
C VAL A 387 8.69 31.13 -11.37
N HIS A 388 7.74 31.23 -10.45
CA HIS A 388 6.73 32.29 -10.47
C HIS A 388 7.39 33.68 -10.48
N ASP A 389 6.90 34.59 -11.32
CA ASP A 389 7.49 35.92 -11.57
C ASP A 389 7.52 36.81 -10.32
N LYS A 390 6.52 36.63 -9.44
CA LYS A 390 6.41 37.32 -8.15
C LYS A 390 7.02 36.58 -6.96
N TYR A 391 7.77 35.51 -7.22
CA TYR A 391 8.46 34.80 -6.17
C TYR A 391 9.47 35.70 -5.46
N SER A 392 9.48 35.69 -4.12
CA SER A 392 10.42 36.49 -3.32
C SER A 392 10.63 35.89 -1.93
N ASP A 393 11.88 35.74 -1.49
CA ASP A 393 12.19 35.52 -0.08
C ASP A 393 12.30 36.87 0.66
N ARG A 394 11.53 37.02 1.75
CA ARG A 394 11.63 38.18 2.65
C ARG A 394 11.90 37.72 4.07
N GLY A 395 13.18 37.73 4.44
CA GLY A 395 13.63 37.43 5.81
C GLY A 395 13.52 35.94 6.17
N GLY A 396 13.77 35.05 5.21
CA GLY A 396 13.64 33.60 5.37
C GLY A 396 12.22 33.09 5.18
N ILE A 397 11.32 33.92 4.64
CA ILE A 397 9.93 33.56 4.34
C ILE A 397 9.74 33.64 2.82
N PRO A 398 9.58 32.51 2.14
CA PRO A 398 9.38 32.47 0.69
C PRO A 398 7.92 32.77 0.33
N TYR A 399 7.70 33.85 -0.43
CA TYR A 399 6.39 34.28 -0.94
C TYR A 399 6.21 33.89 -2.40
N ASN A 400 4.98 33.51 -2.77
CA ASN A 400 4.68 32.95 -4.10
C ASN A 400 5.61 31.79 -4.46
N ASP A 401 5.88 30.93 -3.49
CA ASP A 401 6.86 29.84 -3.55
C ASP A 401 6.38 28.66 -4.39
N ILE A 402 6.39 28.84 -5.70
CA ILE A 402 5.91 27.88 -6.69
C ILE A 402 6.72 27.94 -7.99
N ALA A 403 6.97 26.78 -8.58
CA ALA A 403 7.62 26.63 -9.87
C ALA A 403 7.01 25.48 -10.68
N LEU A 404 7.11 25.60 -12.01
CA LEU A 404 6.76 24.57 -12.97
C LEU A 404 8.03 24.01 -13.63
N LEU A 405 8.12 22.69 -13.70
CA LEU A 405 9.14 21.97 -14.44
C LEU A 405 8.51 21.35 -15.69
N LYS A 406 9.03 21.73 -16.85
CA LYS A 406 8.69 21.11 -18.13
C LYS A 406 9.63 19.94 -18.37
N LEU A 407 9.10 18.73 -18.49
CA LEU A 407 9.88 17.53 -18.73
C LEU A 407 10.31 17.45 -20.20
N LYS A 408 11.57 17.07 -20.43
CA LYS A 408 12.10 16.76 -21.76
C LYS A 408 11.57 15.37 -22.19
N PRO A 409 10.89 15.26 -23.34
CA PRO A 409 10.41 13.97 -23.82
C PRO A 409 11.54 12.97 -24.08
N VAL A 410 11.28 11.70 -23.81
CA VAL A 410 12.11 10.54 -24.19
C VAL A 410 11.32 9.77 -25.24
N ASP A 411 11.92 9.54 -26.40
CA ASP A 411 11.28 8.85 -27.55
C ASP A 411 9.91 9.46 -27.96
N GLY A 412 9.77 10.78 -27.82
CA GLY A 412 8.55 11.52 -28.17
C GLY A 412 7.51 11.62 -27.06
N TYR A 413 7.68 10.91 -25.94
CA TYR A 413 6.72 10.87 -24.84
C TYR A 413 7.31 11.47 -23.55
N CYS A 414 6.46 12.08 -22.71
CA CYS A 414 6.82 12.45 -21.33
C CYS A 414 6.36 11.34 -20.37
N ALA A 415 5.90 11.69 -19.17
CA ALA A 415 5.43 10.69 -18.21
C ALA A 415 4.23 9.91 -18.78
N VAL A 416 4.35 8.60 -18.80
CA VAL A 416 3.32 7.65 -19.23
C VAL A 416 2.57 7.15 -18.01
N GLU A 417 1.24 7.08 -18.08
CA GLU A 417 0.44 6.64 -16.94
C GLU A 417 0.71 5.17 -16.60
N THR A 418 0.98 4.89 -15.32
CA THR A 418 1.09 3.53 -14.77
C THR A 418 0.47 3.50 -13.38
N LYS A 419 0.36 2.33 -12.74
CA LYS A 419 -0.05 2.24 -11.33
C LYS A 419 0.85 3.01 -10.35
N TYR A 420 2.08 3.35 -10.76
CA TYR A 420 3.08 4.05 -9.95
C TYR A 420 3.28 5.51 -10.37
N VAL A 421 2.86 5.88 -11.58
CA VAL A 421 3.01 7.22 -12.16
C VAL A 421 1.64 7.70 -12.65
N LYS A 422 1.00 8.59 -11.91
CA LYS A 422 -0.29 9.22 -12.25
C LYS A 422 -0.25 10.70 -11.94
N THR A 423 -1.17 11.47 -12.50
CA THR A 423 -1.28 12.90 -12.19
C THR A 423 -2.14 13.14 -10.94
N ALA A 424 -1.82 14.18 -10.17
CA ALA A 424 -2.73 14.72 -9.16
C ALA A 424 -3.71 15.71 -9.79
N CYS A 425 -4.92 15.82 -9.25
CA CYS A 425 -5.87 16.83 -9.72
C CYS A 425 -5.49 18.23 -9.23
N LEU A 426 -5.72 19.25 -10.06
CA LEU A 426 -5.66 20.65 -9.63
C LEU A 426 -7.03 21.08 -9.06
N PRO A 427 -7.13 21.49 -7.79
CA PRO A 427 -8.40 21.91 -7.19
C PRO A 427 -8.80 23.29 -7.70
N ASN A 428 -10.03 23.45 -8.20
CA ASN A 428 -10.63 24.75 -8.51
C ASN A 428 -11.58 25.24 -7.40
N PHE A 429 -11.47 24.64 -6.21
CA PHE A 429 -12.29 24.89 -5.03
C PHE A 429 -11.39 24.85 -3.78
N PHE A 430 -11.94 25.32 -2.66
CA PHE A 430 -11.25 25.30 -1.37
C PHE A 430 -11.79 24.17 -0.50
N PHE A 431 -10.90 23.42 0.14
CA PHE A 431 -11.29 22.43 1.15
C PHE A 431 -11.62 23.13 2.48
N PRO A 432 -12.60 22.62 3.25
CA PRO A 432 -12.96 23.22 4.52
C PRO A 432 -11.84 23.07 5.56
N THR A 433 -11.76 24.01 6.51
CA THR A 433 -10.84 23.90 7.65
C THR A 433 -11.08 22.60 8.42
N GLY A 434 -10.01 21.95 8.88
CA GLY A 434 -10.07 20.68 9.61
C GLY A 434 -10.08 19.43 8.74
N THR A 435 -10.16 19.57 7.41
CA THR A 435 -10.01 18.48 6.44
C THR A 435 -8.70 17.72 6.67
N ASP A 436 -8.78 16.38 6.64
CA ASP A 436 -7.62 15.51 6.67
C ASP A 436 -6.98 15.43 5.28
N CYS A 437 -5.70 15.74 5.19
CA CYS A 437 -4.90 15.69 3.98
C CYS A 437 -3.63 14.86 4.23
N PHE A 438 -2.92 14.53 3.15
CA PHE A 438 -1.71 13.72 3.18
C PHE A 438 -0.52 14.53 2.65
N ILE A 439 0.58 14.48 3.39
CA ILE A 439 1.90 14.89 2.91
C ILE A 439 2.70 13.63 2.58
N SER A 440 3.55 13.72 1.56
CA SER A 440 4.41 12.63 1.15
C SER A 440 5.77 13.13 0.68
N GLY A 441 6.83 12.40 1.02
CA GLY A 441 8.18 12.65 0.52
C GLY A 441 9.27 11.88 1.25
N TRP A 442 10.53 12.27 1.02
CA TRP A 442 11.75 11.60 1.49
C TRP A 442 12.53 12.44 2.53
N GLY A 443 11.87 13.44 3.10
CA GLY A 443 12.45 14.38 4.03
C GLY A 443 12.85 13.76 5.37
N GLU A 444 13.43 14.63 6.19
CA GLU A 444 13.92 14.37 7.54
C GLU A 444 12.80 13.86 8.43
N THR A 445 13.07 12.82 9.20
CA THR A 445 12.13 12.28 10.17
C THR A 445 12.24 13.01 11.51
N GLU A 446 11.34 12.75 12.45
CA GLU A 446 11.36 13.35 13.80
C GLU A 446 12.68 13.09 14.58
N THR A 447 13.50 12.14 14.12
CA THR A 447 14.82 11.81 14.69
C THR A 447 15.98 12.56 14.04
N GLY A 448 15.74 13.41 13.04
CA GLY A 448 16.79 14.16 12.33
C GLY A 448 17.50 13.37 11.22
N GLU A 449 17.00 12.17 10.89
CA GLU A 449 17.56 11.34 9.81
C GLU A 449 16.69 11.46 8.54
N SER A 450 17.31 11.77 7.40
CA SER A 450 16.66 11.74 6.09
C SER A 450 16.31 10.31 5.68
N SER A 451 15.09 10.11 5.19
CA SER A 451 14.64 8.77 4.81
C SER A 451 14.92 8.49 3.34
N ASP A 452 15.68 7.42 3.07
CA ASP A 452 15.79 6.92 1.71
C ASP A 452 14.47 6.34 1.19
N GLN A 453 13.50 6.04 2.07
CA GLN A 453 12.21 5.46 1.73
C GLN A 453 11.14 6.53 1.68
N LEU A 454 10.22 6.44 0.71
CA LEU A 454 9.10 7.37 0.61
C LEU A 454 8.21 7.20 1.85
N LEU A 455 7.94 8.31 2.52
CA LEU A 455 7.07 8.37 3.68
C LEU A 455 5.78 9.12 3.35
N ASP A 456 4.75 8.86 4.12
CA ASP A 456 3.55 9.68 4.12
C ASP A 456 2.94 9.88 5.51
N ALA A 457 2.30 11.02 5.69
CA ALA A 457 1.67 11.38 6.95
C ALA A 457 0.36 12.14 6.76
N ARG A 458 -0.55 11.98 7.72
CA ARG A 458 -1.84 12.69 7.74
C ARG A 458 -1.73 13.98 8.54
N VAL A 459 -2.09 15.09 7.91
CA VAL A 459 -2.16 16.44 8.49
C VAL A 459 -3.57 17.01 8.40
N LYS A 460 -3.89 18.02 9.21
CA LYS A 460 -5.18 18.72 9.16
C LYS A 460 -5.01 20.15 8.70
N LEU A 461 -5.89 20.60 7.80
CA LEU A 461 -5.94 22.00 7.39
C LEU A 461 -6.31 22.90 8.57
N ILE A 462 -5.57 24.00 8.75
CA ILE A 462 -5.80 24.98 9.82
C ILE A 462 -6.25 26.29 9.16
N SER A 463 -7.24 26.97 9.75
CA SER A 463 -7.73 28.23 9.21
C SER A 463 -6.64 29.30 9.22
N GLN A 464 -6.60 30.16 8.20
CA GLN A 464 -5.64 31.26 8.09
C GLN A 464 -5.55 32.12 9.36
N ARG A 465 -6.71 32.48 9.94
CA ARG A 465 -6.79 33.25 11.19
C ARG A 465 -6.03 32.57 12.33
N LYS A 466 -6.15 31.24 12.43
CA LYS A 466 -5.46 30.45 13.46
C LYS A 466 -3.97 30.42 13.16
N CYS A 467 -3.55 30.09 11.93
CA CYS A 467 -2.15 30.06 11.52
C CYS A 467 -1.40 31.37 11.83
N ASN A 468 -2.07 32.51 11.63
CA ASN A 468 -1.51 33.84 11.87
C ASN A 468 -1.58 34.32 13.33
N GLU A 469 -2.06 33.51 14.27
CA GLU A 469 -1.96 33.85 15.70
C GLU A 469 -0.49 34.01 16.14
N ARG A 470 -0.27 34.88 17.13
CA ARG A 470 1.06 35.21 17.68
C ARG A 470 1.87 33.98 18.12
N GLU A 471 1.19 32.96 18.64
CA GLU A 471 1.82 31.73 19.13
C GLU A 471 2.25 30.76 18.01
N LEU A 472 1.70 30.93 16.80
CA LEU A 472 1.99 30.08 15.64
C LEU A 472 3.00 30.77 14.71
N HIS A 473 2.51 31.62 13.80
CA HIS A 473 3.35 32.31 12.82
C HIS A 473 3.25 33.84 12.87
N ASN A 474 2.58 34.42 13.88
CA ASN A 474 2.64 35.85 14.16
C ASN A 474 2.40 36.78 12.95
N ASN A 475 1.30 36.54 12.21
CA ASN A 475 0.92 37.27 10.98
C ASN A 475 1.92 37.20 9.81
N SER A 476 2.81 36.20 9.78
CA SER A 476 3.76 36.02 8.69
C SER A 476 3.17 35.43 7.40
N LEU A 477 1.94 34.86 7.42
CA LEU A 477 1.37 34.17 6.26
C LEU A 477 0.36 35.09 5.54
N ASP A 478 0.51 35.22 4.23
CA ASP A 478 -0.43 35.90 3.34
C ASP A 478 -1.35 34.91 2.59
N GLU A 479 -2.11 35.41 1.61
CA GLU A 479 -3.07 34.61 0.82
C GLU A 479 -2.40 33.59 -0.12
N SER A 480 -1.07 33.68 -0.32
CA SER A 480 -0.31 32.69 -1.09
C SER A 480 0.06 31.46 -0.26
N MET A 481 -0.13 31.51 1.06
CA MET A 481 0.27 30.47 2.00
C MET A 481 -0.85 30.06 2.95
N PHE A 482 -0.79 28.81 3.40
CA PHE A 482 -1.62 28.31 4.50
C PHE A 482 -0.80 27.36 5.38
N CYS A 483 -1.30 27.05 6.58
CA CYS A 483 -0.67 26.06 7.44
C CYS A 483 -1.54 24.81 7.63
N ALA A 484 -0.91 23.66 7.80
CA ALA A 484 -1.57 22.40 8.10
C ALA A 484 -0.72 21.57 9.07
N GLY A 485 -1.35 20.83 9.97
CA GLY A 485 -0.64 20.05 10.97
C GLY A 485 -1.51 19.67 12.17
N LYS A 486 -0.88 19.15 13.22
CA LYS A 486 -1.58 18.79 14.47
C LYS A 486 -1.34 19.84 15.56
N LEU A 487 -2.39 20.58 15.89
CA LEU A 487 -2.37 21.46 17.06
C LEU A 487 -2.56 20.62 18.33
N ARG A 488 -1.74 20.84 19.39
CA ARG A 488 -1.80 20.23 20.75
C ARG A 488 -1.01 18.94 21.03
N LYS A 489 -0.57 18.16 20.05
CA LYS A 489 0.29 16.97 20.27
C LYS A 489 1.58 17.12 19.45
N PRO A 490 2.77 16.88 20.02
CA PRO A 490 4.00 16.81 19.24
C PRO A 490 3.97 15.63 18.26
N GLY A 491 4.76 15.73 17.19
CA GLY A 491 5.16 14.60 16.35
C GLY A 491 4.24 14.23 15.19
N ILE A 492 3.85 15.17 14.32
CA ILE A 492 3.73 15.00 12.84
C ILE A 492 3.73 16.41 12.21
N ASP A 493 4.76 16.76 11.45
CA ASP A 493 4.80 17.96 10.58
C ASP A 493 5.63 17.68 9.31
N SER A 494 5.51 18.52 8.27
CA SER A 494 6.39 18.45 7.08
C SER A 494 7.81 18.91 7.41
N CYS A 495 8.81 18.22 6.87
CA CYS A 495 10.21 18.35 7.28
C CYS A 495 11.15 18.83 6.18
N GLN A 496 12.41 19.14 6.55
CA GLN A 496 13.46 19.46 5.57
C GLN A 496 13.69 18.27 4.64
N GLY A 497 13.76 18.49 3.33
CA GLY A 497 13.89 17.43 2.31
C GLY A 497 12.57 17.00 1.66
N ASP A 498 11.42 17.47 2.15
CA ASP A 498 10.13 17.37 1.43
C ASP A 498 9.77 18.64 0.66
N SER A 499 10.63 19.67 0.68
CA SER A 499 10.42 20.95 0.01
C SER A 499 9.92 20.79 -1.43
N GLY A 500 8.81 21.43 -1.77
CA GLY A 500 8.16 21.31 -3.08
C GLY A 500 7.31 20.04 -3.26
N GLY A 501 7.34 19.11 -2.32
CA GLY A 501 6.47 17.93 -2.29
C GLY A 501 5.00 18.28 -2.06
N PRO A 502 4.06 17.37 -2.40
CA PRO A 502 2.64 17.66 -2.38
C PRO A 502 2.02 17.51 -0.99
N LEU A 503 1.11 18.43 -0.66
CA LEU A 503 0.00 18.19 0.26
C LEU A 503 -1.25 17.88 -0.57
N THR A 504 -1.74 16.65 -0.48
CA THR A 504 -2.94 16.20 -1.21
C THR A 504 -4.14 16.02 -0.30
N CYS A 505 -5.30 16.51 -0.73
CA CYS A 505 -6.58 16.32 -0.04
C CYS A 505 -7.50 15.49 -0.93
N ALA A 506 -8.30 14.61 -0.33
CA ALA A 506 -9.18 13.72 -1.07
C ALA A 506 -10.65 14.20 -1.04
N GLU A 507 -11.31 14.22 -2.20
CA GLU A 507 -12.75 14.42 -2.34
C GLU A 507 -13.30 13.47 -3.41
N ASN A 508 -14.45 12.83 -3.16
CA ASN A 508 -15.12 11.94 -4.12
C ASN A 508 -14.23 10.84 -4.74
N SER A 509 -13.25 10.32 -3.98
CA SER A 509 -12.25 9.32 -4.42
C SER A 509 -11.12 9.85 -5.32
N SER A 510 -11.03 11.16 -5.54
CA SER A 510 -9.92 11.81 -6.25
C SER A 510 -9.06 12.65 -5.29
N HIS A 511 -7.75 12.63 -5.50
CA HIS A 511 -6.77 13.40 -4.75
C HIS A 511 -6.37 14.66 -5.51
N TYR A 512 -6.44 15.78 -4.80
CA TYR A 512 -6.13 17.11 -5.31
C TYR A 512 -4.86 17.62 -4.65
N VAL A 513 -3.91 18.12 -5.44
CA VAL A 513 -2.76 18.86 -4.88
C VAL A 513 -3.24 20.22 -4.39
N TYR A 514 -3.44 20.32 -3.08
CA TYR A 514 -3.96 21.53 -2.44
C TYR A 514 -2.84 22.47 -1.98
N GLY A 515 -1.70 21.91 -1.58
CA GLY A 515 -0.53 22.66 -1.20
C GLY A 515 0.78 22.05 -1.67
N LEU A 516 1.83 22.85 -1.63
CA LEU A 516 3.22 22.42 -1.81
C LEU A 516 3.98 22.74 -0.53
N VAL A 517 4.78 21.80 -0.02
CA VAL A 517 5.63 22.02 1.16
C VAL A 517 6.57 23.19 0.87
N SER A 518 6.54 24.23 1.70
CA SER A 518 7.33 25.45 1.50
C SER A 518 8.34 25.67 2.61
N TRP A 519 7.90 25.94 3.84
CA TRP A 519 8.80 26.18 4.99
C TRP A 519 8.12 25.85 6.33
N GLY A 520 8.89 25.89 7.41
CA GLY A 520 8.40 25.69 8.78
C GLY A 520 9.46 25.95 9.84
N ASP A 521 9.03 26.14 11.10
CA ASP A 521 9.92 26.47 12.23
C ASP A 521 10.71 25.25 12.78
N GLY A 522 10.45 24.05 12.24
CA GLY A 522 11.12 22.79 12.61
C GLY A 522 10.17 21.59 12.67
N CYS A 523 10.70 20.40 12.40
CA CYS A 523 9.96 19.15 12.32
C CYS A 523 9.21 18.76 13.61
N GLY A 524 7.92 18.45 13.49
CA GLY A 524 7.14 17.80 14.56
C GLY A 524 6.97 18.62 15.85
N LEU A 525 7.32 19.91 15.83
CA LEU A 525 7.29 20.78 16.98
C LEU A 525 5.86 21.03 17.46
N LYS A 526 5.66 20.97 18.78
CA LYS A 526 4.33 21.19 19.38
C LYS A 526 3.86 22.61 19.05
N ASN A 527 2.66 22.72 18.47
CA ASN A 527 2.04 23.98 18.07
C ASN A 527 2.87 24.78 17.05
N LYS A 528 3.58 24.11 16.16
CA LYS A 528 4.23 24.73 15.00
C LYS A 528 3.85 23.91 13.78
N PRO A 529 2.74 24.25 13.10
CA PRO A 529 2.35 23.56 11.87
C PRO A 529 3.23 24.00 10.69
N GLY A 530 3.42 23.12 9.73
CA GLY A 530 4.12 23.41 8.49
C GLY A 530 3.35 24.39 7.62
N VAL A 531 4.09 25.14 6.82
CA VAL A 531 3.56 26.15 5.91
C VAL A 531 3.67 25.66 4.47
N TYR A 532 2.59 25.83 3.73
CA TYR A 532 2.42 25.31 2.39
C TYR A 532 2.00 26.43 1.44
N THR A 533 2.49 26.39 0.20
CA THR A 533 2.03 27.28 -0.87
C THR A 533 0.61 26.86 -1.29
N GLN A 534 -0.33 27.81 -1.31
CA GLN A 534 -1.75 27.59 -1.64
C GLN A 534 -1.94 27.44 -3.17
N VAL A 535 -2.00 26.21 -3.68
CA VAL A 535 -2.03 25.93 -5.14
C VAL A 535 -3.23 26.58 -5.83
N THR A 536 -4.38 26.66 -5.15
CA THR A 536 -5.60 27.28 -5.69
C THR A 536 -5.40 28.75 -6.08
N THR A 537 -4.52 29.48 -5.38
CA THR A 537 -4.18 30.88 -5.67
C THR A 537 -3.42 31.02 -7.00
N PHE A 538 -2.75 29.96 -7.45
CA PHE A 538 -1.87 29.97 -8.63
C PHE A 538 -2.46 29.27 -9.86
N LEU A 539 -3.71 28.78 -9.83
CA LEU A 539 -4.28 28.00 -10.95
C LEU A 539 -4.25 28.73 -12.29
N SER A 540 -4.56 30.03 -12.29
CA SER A 540 -4.55 30.84 -13.50
C SER A 540 -3.14 30.90 -14.10
N TRP A 541 -2.13 31.14 -13.25
CA TRP A 541 -0.73 31.14 -13.65
C TRP A 541 -0.27 29.76 -14.15
N ILE A 542 -0.63 28.68 -13.47
CA ILE A 542 -0.31 27.31 -13.88
C ILE A 542 -0.86 27.05 -15.29
N LYS A 543 -2.15 27.31 -15.50
CA LYS A 543 -2.84 27.05 -16.78
C LYS A 543 -2.29 27.92 -17.91
N SER A 544 -2.10 29.21 -17.68
CA SER A 544 -1.59 30.13 -18.70
C SER A 544 -0.14 29.80 -19.09
N THR A 545 0.69 29.42 -18.12
CA THR A 545 2.09 29.06 -18.35
C THR A 545 2.19 27.77 -19.18
N ILE A 546 1.46 26.72 -18.80
CA ILE A 546 1.39 25.48 -19.56
C ILE A 546 0.91 25.75 -21.00
N GLN A 547 -0.15 26.55 -21.15
CA GLN A 547 -0.70 26.87 -22.47
C GLN A 547 0.28 27.69 -23.34
N ALA A 548 0.96 28.67 -22.76
CA ALA A 548 1.94 29.49 -23.48
C ALA A 548 3.12 28.63 -23.98
N GLU A 549 3.64 27.75 -23.14
CA GLU A 549 4.76 26.88 -23.47
C GLU A 549 4.40 25.75 -24.44
N SER A 550 3.14 25.35 -24.50
CA SER A 550 2.63 24.45 -25.55
C SER A 550 2.54 25.11 -26.92
N ARG A 551 2.29 26.43 -27.00
CA ARG A 551 2.18 27.17 -28.26
C ARG A 551 3.52 27.48 -28.92
N LEU A 552 4.59 27.57 -28.15
CA LEU A 552 5.94 27.86 -28.66
C LEU A 552 6.61 26.69 -29.42
N ARG A 553 5.92 25.54 -29.55
CA ARG A 553 6.35 24.37 -30.35
C ARG A 553 5.74 24.33 -31.77
N HIS A 554 4.84 25.25 -32.09
CA HIS A 554 4.39 25.55 -33.46
C HIS A 554 5.06 26.84 -33.93
#